data_AF-A0AAV5N9B1-F1
#
_entry.id   AF-A0AAV5N9B1-F1
#
_cell.length_a   1.000
_cell.length_b   1.000
_cell.length_c   1.000
_cell.angle_alpha   90.00
_cell.angle_beta   90.00
_cell.angle_gamma   90.00
#
_symmetry.space_group_name_H-M   'P 1'
#
loop_
_entity.id
_entity.type
_entity.pdbx_description
1 polymer ?
#
loop_
_entity_poly.entity_id
_entity_poly.type
_entity_poly.pdbx_seq_one_letter_code
_entity_poly.pdbx_strand_id
1 'polypeptide(L)' 'MKLLFFVFVTIAISMISGIIIAEISYAILLFIKYLAYGYIELEYSGILKGLKVGSTGGGILGFGIILARLLKIKGF' A
#
# COMPACT_ATOMS: atom_id res chain seq x y z
N MET A 1 -16.10 10.15 -20.75
CA MET A 1 -16.61 9.77 -19.40
C MET A 1 -16.32 8.31 -19.03
N LYS A 2 -16.60 7.32 -19.89
CA LYS A 2 -16.33 5.88 -19.60
C LYS A 2 -14.88 5.56 -19.21
N LEU A 3 -13.89 6.18 -19.87
CA LEU A 3 -12.46 5.95 -19.60
C LEU A 3 -12.02 6.45 -18.21
N LEU A 4 -12.50 7.63 -17.79
CA LEU A 4 -12.17 8.21 -16.48
C LEU A 4 -12.77 7.39 -15.33
N PHE A 5 -13.98 6.86 -15.52
CA PHE A 5 -14.60 5.95 -14.56
C PHE A 5 -13.78 4.66 -14.41
N PHE A 6 -13.36 4.07 -15.54
CA PHE A 6 -12.57 2.83 -15.52
C PHE A 6 -11.24 3.00 -14.78
N VAL A 7 -10.56 4.12 -15.02
CA VAL A 7 -9.34 4.54 -14.33
C VAL A 7 -9.55 4.69 -12.82
N PHE A 8 -10.67 5.30 -12.42
CA PHE A 8 -10.95 5.52 -11.00
C PHE A 8 -11.19 4.19 -10.29
N VAL A 9 -11.88 3.26 -10.95
CA VAL A 9 -12.11 1.90 -10.45
C VAL A 9 -10.80 1.12 -10.33
N THR A 10 -9.89 1.19 -11.30
CA THR A 10 -8.58 0.53 -11.19
C THR A 10 -7.73 1.09 -10.06
N ILE A 11 -7.75 2.42 -9.84
CA ILE A 11 -7.05 3.04 -8.70
C ILE A 11 -7.64 2.53 -7.38
N ALA A 12 -8.97 2.50 -7.25
CA ALA A 12 -9.63 2.00 -6.04
C ALA A 12 -9.29 0.53 -5.76
N ILE A 13 -9.33 -0.34 -6.77
CA ILE A 13 -8.96 -1.76 -6.64
C ILE A 13 -7.49 -1.89 -6.24
N SER A 14 -6.59 -1.10 -6.82
CA SER A 14 -5.17 -1.11 -6.48
C SER A 14 -4.91 -0.64 -5.04
N MET A 15 -5.65 0.35 -4.54
CA MET A 15 -5.53 0.79 -3.15
C MET A 15 -6.02 -0.30 -2.19
N ILE A 16 -7.15 -0.93 -2.50
CA ILE A 16 -7.72 -2.03 -1.69
C ILE A 16 -6.75 -3.22 -1.67
N SER A 17 -6.18 -3.61 -2.81
CA SER A 17 -5.21 -4.71 -2.84
C SER A 17 -3.97 -4.40 -2.03
N GLY A 18 -3.47 -3.15 -2.08
CA GLY A 18 -2.36 -2.69 -1.26
C GLY A 18 -2.62 -2.82 0.23
N ILE A 19 -3.81 -2.44 0.69
CA ILE A 19 -4.23 -2.58 2.10
C ILE A 19 -4.27 -4.06 2.50
N ILE A 20 -4.88 -4.92 1.67
CA ILE A 20 -4.97 -6.37 1.94
C ILE A 20 -3.59 -7.01 2.03
N ILE A 21 -2.68 -6.68 1.10
CA ILE A 21 -1.30 -7.22 1.08
C ILE A 21 -0.55 -6.76 2.34
N ALA A 22 -0.73 -5.51 2.76
CA ALA A 22 -0.09 -4.98 3.97
C ALA A 22 -0.58 -5.70 5.24
N GLU A 23 -1.89 -5.91 5.38
CA GLU A 23 -2.49 -6.66 6.50
C GLU A 23 -2.01 -8.11 6.54
N ILE A 24 -2.00 -8.80 5.38
CA ILE A 24 -1.47 -10.18 5.29
C ILE A 24 0.01 -10.23 5.67
N SER A 25 0.80 -9.30 5.17
CA SER A 25 2.24 -9.22 5.48
C SER A 25 2.48 -8.96 6.97
N TYR A 26 1.66 -8.10 7.57
CA TYR A 26 1.73 -7.83 9.01
C TYR A 26 1.36 -9.07 9.83
N ALA A 27 0.30 -9.78 9.46
CA ALA A 27 -0.11 -11.01 10.12
C ALA A 27 0.98 -12.11 10.04
N ILE A 28 1.63 -12.26 8.88
CA ILE A 28 2.74 -13.19 8.71
C ILE A 28 3.92 -12.80 9.61
N LEU A 29 4.29 -11.51 9.66
CA LEU A 29 5.35 -11.03 10.54
C LEU A 29 5.02 -11.26 12.02
N LEU A 30 3.76 -11.06 12.41
CA LEU A 30 3.29 -11.33 13.77
C LEU A 30 3.43 -12.82 14.11
N PHE A 31 3.08 -13.70 13.17
CA PHE A 31 3.20 -15.14 13.32
C PHE A 31 4.66 -15.60 13.42
N ILE A 32 5.56 -15.03 12.62
CA ILE A 32 7.00 -15.28 12.73
C ILE A 32 7.54 -14.80 14.08
N LYS A 33 7.13 -13.61 14.53
CA LYS A 33 7.55 -13.05 15.82
C LYS A 33 7.07 -13.92 16.98
N TYR A 34 5.84 -14.44 16.88
CA TYR A 34 5.29 -15.40 17.83
C TYR A 34 6.09 -16.70 17.88
N LEU A 35 6.45 -17.28 16.73
CA LEU A 35 7.31 -18.47 16.66
C LEU A 35 8.70 -18.23 17.24
N ALA A 36 9.26 -17.03 17.05
CA ALA A 36 10.62 -16.70 17.47
C ALA A 36 10.74 -16.41 18.98
N TYR A 37 9.74 -15.78 19.59
CA TYR A 37 9.83 -15.29 20.98
C TYR A 37 8.81 -15.92 21.94
N GLY A 38 7.82 -16.67 21.44
CA GLY A 38 6.80 -17.35 22.25
C GLY A 38 5.71 -16.44 22.83
N TYR A 39 5.78 -15.12 22.58
CA TYR A 39 4.78 -14.14 22.98
C TYR A 39 4.53 -13.11 21.88
N ILE A 40 3.32 -12.55 21.85
CA ILE A 40 2.91 -11.51 20.89
C ILE A 40 2.93 -10.17 21.62
N GLU A 41 4.00 -9.39 21.46
CA GLU A 41 3.98 -7.97 21.78
C GLU A 41 3.53 -7.17 20.56
N LEU A 42 2.30 -6.66 20.64
CA LEU A 42 1.73 -5.69 19.69
C LEU A 42 2.41 -4.34 19.89
N GLU A 43 3.54 -4.15 19.22
CA GLU A 43 4.28 -2.90 19.25
C GLU A 43 3.60 -1.87 18.35
N TYR A 44 2.76 -1.01 18.93
CA TYR A 44 2.07 0.10 18.25
C TYR A 44 3.05 1.01 17.47
N SER A 45 4.31 1.09 17.93
CA SER A 45 5.40 1.82 17.26
C SER A 45 5.69 1.28 15.86
N GLY A 46 5.64 -0.04 15.69
CA GLY A 46 5.92 -0.74 14.43
C GLY A 46 4.82 -0.53 13.40
N ILE A 47 3.55 -0.52 13.84
CA ILE A 47 2.39 -0.23 13.00
C ILE A 47 2.47 1.22 12.49
N LEU A 48 2.77 2.18 13.37
CA LEU A 48 2.90 3.59 13.00
C LEU A 48 4.05 3.81 12.00
N LYS A 49 5.15 3.08 12.17
CA LYS A 49 6.31 3.13 11.27
C LYS A 49 5.98 2.52 9.91
N GLY A 50 5.28 1.38 9.89
CA GLY A 50 4.77 0.75 8.66
C GLY A 50 3.80 1.65 7.91
N LEU A 51 2.86 2.29 8.62
CA LEU A 51 1.92 3.27 8.05
C LEU A 51 2.65 4.46 7.42
N LYS A 52 3.68 5.00 8.10
CA LYS A 52 4.52 6.09 7.59
C LYS A 52 5.26 5.70 6.30
N VAL A 53 5.89 4.53 6.29
CA VAL A 53 6.64 4.05 5.11
C VAL A 53 5.68 3.76 3.95
N GLY A 54 4.56 3.10 4.24
CA GLY A 54 3.52 2.79 3.26
C GLY A 54 2.88 4.05 2.65
N SER A 55 2.55 5.07 3.47
CA SER A 55 1.98 6.32 2.96
C SER A 55 2.98 7.08 2.08
N THR A 56 4.27 7.04 2.44
CA THR A 56 5.32 7.71 1.68
C THR A 56 5.53 7.03 0.32
N GLY A 57 5.61 5.70 0.29
CA GLY A 57 5.74 4.92 -0.95
C GLY A 57 4.52 5.05 -1.87
N GLY A 58 3.31 4.94 -1.31
CA GLY A 58 2.06 5.14 -2.05
C GLY A 58 1.92 6.57 -2.59
N GLY A 59 2.34 7.57 -1.81
CA GLY A 59 2.35 8.97 -2.22
C GLY A 59 3.26 9.22 -3.42
N ILE A 60 4.49 8.70 -3.40
CA ILE A 60 5.46 8.85 -4.50
C ILE A 60 4.95 8.20 -5.78
N LEU A 61 4.40 6.98 -5.69
CA LEU A 61 3.82 6.28 -6.85
C LEU A 61 2.60 7.01 -7.42
N GLY A 62 1.70 7.46 -6.54
CA GLY A 62 0.53 8.26 -6.95
C GLY A 62 0.93 9.56 -7.63
N PHE A 63 1.94 10.25 -7.10
CA PHE A 63 2.49 11.46 -7.71
C PHE A 63 3.13 11.18 -9.08
N GLY A 64 3.87 10.08 -9.20
CA GLY A 64 4.48 9.65 -10.46
C GLY A 64 3.45 9.38 -11.56
N ILE A 65 2.33 8.74 -11.21
CA ILE A 65 1.22 8.49 -12.16
C ILE A 65 0.57 9.81 -12.61
N ILE A 66 0.31 10.74 -11.68
CA ILE A 66 -0.26 12.05 -12.01
C ILE A 66 0.69 12.82 -12.94
N LEU A 67 1.98 12.81 -12.65
CA LEU A 67 3.00 13.50 -13.43
C LEU A 67 3.17 12.89 -14.82
N ALA A 68 3.21 11.55 -14.93
CA ALA A 68 3.26 10.84 -16.21
C ALA A 68 2.05 11.17 -17.10
N ARG A 69 0.87 11.34 -16.49
CA ARG A 69 -0.34 11.78 -17.17
C ARG A 69 -0.27 13.22 -17.67
N LEU A 70 0.24 14.14 -16.85
CA LEU A 70 0.43 15.55 -17.26
C LEU A 70 1.39 15.65 -18.45
N LEU A 71 2.40 14.80 -18.48
CA LEU A 71 3.39 14.74 -19.57
C LEU A 71 2.93 13.93 -20.79
N LYS A 72 1.69 13.41 -20.81
CA LYS A 72 1.12 12.58 -21.90
C LYS A 72 2.01 11.40 -22.32
N ILE A 73 2.77 10.83 -21.38
CA ILE A 73 3.61 9.66 -21.64
C ILE A 73 2.69 8.46 -21.86
N LYS A 74 2.63 7.94 -23.09
CA LYS A 74 1.81 6.77 -23.43
C LYS A 74 2.49 5.51 -22.90
N GLY A 75 1.86 4.81 -21.97
CA GLY A 75 2.37 3.52 -21.44
C GLY A 75 2.15 3.30 -19.94
N PHE A 76 1.67 4.31 -19.21
CA PHE A 76 1.18 4.20 -17.83
C PHE A 76 -0.33 4.48 -17.76
#